data_AF-A0AAV9KVE1-F1
#
_entry.id   AF-A0AAV9KVE1-F1
#
_cell.length_a   1.000
_cell.length_b   1.000
_cell.length_c   1.000
_cell.angle_alpha   90.00
_cell.angle_beta   90.00
_cell.angle_gamma   90.00
#
_symmetry.space_group_name_H-M   'P 1'
#
loop_
_entity.id
_entity.type
_entity.pdbx_description
1 polymer ?
#
loop_
_entity_poly.entity_id
_entity_poly.type
_entity_poly.pdbx_seq_one_letter_code
_entity_poly.pdbx_strand_id
1 'polypeptide(L)'
;MKGRNVGRFLGGQFSFFLSSLLFTTIFLWSWEKNPLLTYCQHKIMNEHSKSQIAEGRIEENRLEISDSFVKNVTVSPSTRRKLMNSCNFARGRWIAERRRPLYSGFKCKLTQRTDFSYEGYRWQPENYSLGRQQFQSLMCMATGDEDMPEVENVGWKYGLVKPRGAIRPDGWACRFPNTNTTILYYWSASLCGIEPFNVTDPATKKLAEIGNAKNFTVYSIARWLDSQITSRPQLKGFFGTISPRHFSNGDWNTGGRCDSTNPLTKGNEVQQEESSDPVIGDAVKGTKVKLLDITAISELRDEGHISHYSLKASEGI
;
A
#
# COMPACT_ATOMS: atom_id res chain seq x y z
N MET A 1 -70.38 37.27 -24.76
CA MET A 1 -70.03 35.90 -25.21
C MET A 1 -68.67 35.92 -25.91
N LYS A 2 -67.62 35.40 -25.27
CA LYS A 2 -66.38 34.87 -25.87
C LYS A 2 -65.52 34.31 -24.73
N GLY A 3 -65.47 32.99 -24.60
CA GLY A 3 -64.69 32.26 -23.59
C GLY A 3 -63.63 31.37 -24.26
N ARG A 4 -62.39 31.50 -23.78
CA ARG A 4 -61.17 30.77 -24.19
C ARG A 4 -61.21 29.29 -23.80
N ASN A 5 -60.74 28.41 -24.69
CA ASN A 5 -60.33 27.05 -24.34
C ASN A 5 -58.88 27.05 -23.83
N VAL A 6 -58.67 26.48 -22.65
CA VAL A 6 -57.37 26.27 -21.99
C VAL A 6 -56.90 24.84 -22.29
N GLY A 7 -55.69 24.70 -22.82
CA GLY A 7 -55.01 23.42 -22.99
C GLY A 7 -54.62 22.82 -21.64
N ARG A 8 -55.04 21.58 -21.39
CA ARG A 8 -54.77 20.82 -20.17
C ARG A 8 -53.47 20.03 -20.37
N PHE A 9 -52.39 20.44 -19.69
CA PHE A 9 -51.16 19.65 -19.60
C PHE A 9 -51.43 18.40 -18.73
N LEU A 10 -51.30 17.21 -19.34
CA LEU A 10 -51.31 15.92 -18.63
C LEU A 10 -49.94 15.72 -17.97
N GLY A 11 -49.90 15.82 -16.65
CA GLY A 11 -48.72 15.49 -15.85
C GLY A 11 -48.51 13.98 -15.78
N GLY A 12 -47.41 13.50 -16.35
CA GLY A 12 -46.95 12.12 -16.19
C GLY A 12 -46.49 11.89 -14.75
N GLN A 13 -46.98 10.81 -14.13
CA GLN A 13 -46.52 10.40 -12.81
C GLN A 13 -45.05 9.97 -12.89
N PHE A 14 -44.17 10.76 -12.29
CA PHE A 14 -42.79 10.34 -12.05
C PHE A 14 -42.81 9.13 -11.11
N SER A 15 -42.41 7.97 -11.62
CA SER A 15 -42.32 6.74 -10.84
C SER A 15 -41.30 6.93 -9.71
N PHE A 16 -41.81 7.04 -8.47
CA PHE A 16 -40.98 7.15 -7.26
C PHE A 16 -39.94 6.03 -7.13
N PHE A 17 -40.23 4.85 -7.71
CA PHE A 17 -39.29 3.73 -7.77
C PHE A 17 -38.04 4.06 -8.59
N LEU A 18 -38.18 4.70 -9.75
CA LEU A 18 -37.04 5.07 -10.60
C LEU A 18 -36.16 6.15 -9.96
N SER A 19 -36.77 7.11 -9.27
CA SER A 19 -36.04 8.10 -8.48
C SER A 19 -35.28 7.45 -7.32
N SER A 20 -35.93 6.57 -6.56
CA SER A 20 -35.30 5.83 -5.45
C SER A 20 -34.14 4.94 -5.91
N LEU A 21 -34.28 4.27 -7.06
CA LEU A 21 -33.21 3.44 -7.64
C LEU A 21 -32.01 4.29 -8.08
N LEU A 22 -32.26 5.47 -8.65
CA LEU A 22 -31.20 6.40 -9.05
C LEU A 22 -30.46 6.97 -7.84
N PHE A 23 -31.18 7.34 -6.78
CA PHE A 23 -30.57 7.84 -5.55
C PHE A 23 -29.76 6.76 -4.83
N THR A 24 -30.28 5.54 -4.70
CA THR A 24 -29.54 4.43 -4.06
C THR A 24 -28.31 4.02 -4.85
N THR A 25 -28.37 4.02 -6.18
CA THR A 25 -27.18 3.77 -7.02
C THR A 25 -26.15 4.89 -6.91
N ILE A 26 -26.55 6.16 -6.91
CA ILE A 26 -25.61 7.29 -6.68
C ILE A 26 -25.01 7.24 -5.27
N PHE A 27 -25.81 6.86 -4.26
CA PHE A 27 -25.35 6.75 -2.88
C PHE A 27 -24.36 5.59 -2.72
N LEU A 28 -24.67 4.42 -3.28
CA LEU A 28 -23.77 3.27 -3.30
C LEU A 28 -22.49 3.59 -4.09
N TRP A 29 -22.59 4.27 -5.23
CA TRP A 29 -21.43 4.66 -6.05
C TRP A 29 -20.57 5.73 -5.36
N SER A 30 -21.19 6.67 -4.63
CA SER A 30 -20.49 7.66 -3.80
C SER A 30 -19.83 7.01 -2.57
N TRP A 31 -20.46 6.00 -2.00
CA TRP A 31 -19.97 5.25 -0.84
C TRP A 31 -18.80 4.32 -1.20
N GLU A 32 -18.83 3.71 -2.38
CA GLU A 32 -17.82 2.74 -2.83
C GLU A 32 -16.50 3.41 -3.25
N LYS A 33 -16.52 4.70 -3.60
CA LYS A 33 -15.33 5.40 -4.14
C LYS A 33 -14.29 5.83 -3.10
N ASN A 34 -14.54 5.77 -1.78
CA ASN A 34 -13.54 6.16 -0.76
C ASN A 34 -13.76 5.56 0.66
N PRO A 35 -13.75 4.22 0.85
CA PRO A 35 -14.04 3.61 2.16
C PRO A 35 -12.99 3.95 3.25
N LEU A 36 -11.76 4.30 2.87
CA LEU A 36 -10.68 4.63 3.81
C LEU A 36 -10.80 6.04 4.42
N LEU A 37 -11.44 6.98 3.72
CA LEU A 37 -11.60 8.37 4.18
C LEU A 37 -12.80 8.52 5.13
N THR A 38 -13.88 7.80 4.88
CA THR A 38 -15.12 7.87 5.66
C THR A 38 -14.94 7.31 7.07
N TYR A 39 -14.17 6.22 7.23
CA TYR A 39 -13.90 5.62 8.55
C TYR A 39 -13.07 6.53 9.45
N CYS A 40 -12.09 7.26 8.87
CA CYS A 40 -11.33 8.29 9.57
C CYS A 40 -12.22 9.45 10.03
N GLN A 41 -13.11 9.95 9.16
CA GLN A 41 -14.01 11.06 9.50
C GLN A 41 -15.00 10.71 10.62
N HIS A 42 -15.48 9.46 10.67
CA HIS A 42 -16.39 9.00 11.72
C HIS A 42 -15.73 8.95 13.12
N LYS A 43 -14.41 8.69 13.21
CA LYS A 43 -13.67 8.68 14.48
C LYS A 43 -13.35 10.10 15.00
N ILE A 44 -13.15 11.08 14.10
CA ILE A 44 -12.98 12.51 14.46
C ILE A 44 -14.18 13.04 15.26
N MET A 45 -15.40 12.66 14.86
CA MET A 45 -16.63 13.05 15.58
C MET A 45 -16.70 12.41 16.99
N ASN A 46 -16.16 11.21 17.14
CA ASN A 46 -16.27 10.44 18.37
C ASN A 46 -15.20 10.83 19.42
N GLU A 47 -13.99 11.21 18.99
CA GLU A 47 -12.95 11.75 19.89
C GLU A 47 -13.27 13.19 20.35
N HIS A 48 -13.86 14.02 19.47
CA HIS A 48 -14.34 15.36 19.86
C HIS A 48 -15.55 15.29 20.81
N SER A 49 -16.45 14.31 20.62
CA SER A 49 -17.54 14.05 21.58
C SER A 49 -16.99 13.68 22.96
N LYS A 50 -15.94 12.84 23.02
CA LYS A 50 -15.29 12.48 24.29
C LYS A 50 -14.56 13.66 24.95
N SER A 51 -13.93 14.55 24.19
CA SER A 51 -13.28 15.74 24.77
C SER A 51 -14.30 16.76 25.30
N GLN A 52 -15.46 16.90 24.66
CA GLN A 52 -16.53 17.78 25.15
C GLN A 52 -17.28 17.21 26.36
N ILE A 53 -17.38 15.88 26.49
CA ILE A 53 -17.90 15.22 27.69
C ILE A 53 -16.95 15.43 28.89
N ALA A 54 -15.63 15.46 28.65
CA ALA A 54 -14.64 15.74 29.70
C ALA A 54 -14.66 17.20 30.19
N GLU A 55 -15.21 18.14 29.41
CA GLU A 55 -15.35 19.57 29.76
C GLU A 55 -16.77 19.94 30.28
N GLY A 56 -17.63 18.96 30.55
CA GLY A 56 -18.86 19.16 31.33
C GLY A 56 -19.93 20.05 30.67
N ARG A 57 -20.13 19.99 29.35
CA ARG A 57 -21.11 20.82 28.65
C ARG A 57 -22.19 19.99 27.90
N ILE A 58 -23.35 19.87 28.56
CA ILE A 58 -24.75 19.71 28.06
C ILE A 58 -25.49 18.39 28.38
N GLU A 59 -26.71 18.63 28.89
CA GLU A 59 -27.79 17.73 29.32
C GLU A 59 -28.36 16.81 28.24
N GLU A 60 -28.86 15.69 28.75
CA GLU A 60 -29.57 14.62 28.06
C GLU A 60 -30.95 15.10 27.57
N ASN A 61 -31.12 15.29 26.25
CA ASN A 61 -32.43 15.16 25.61
C ASN A 61 -32.31 14.84 24.11
N ARG A 62 -33.03 13.78 23.73
CA ARG A 62 -33.17 13.23 22.38
C ARG A 62 -33.94 14.21 21.49
N LEU A 63 -33.42 14.54 20.31
CA LEU A 63 -34.16 14.59 19.02
C LEU A 63 -33.25 15.03 17.84
N GLU A 64 -33.51 14.39 16.72
CA GLU A 64 -33.03 14.51 15.34
C GLU A 64 -32.28 15.81 14.94
N ILE A 65 -31.08 15.65 14.34
CA ILE A 65 -30.37 16.77 13.70
C ILE A 65 -30.16 16.48 12.21
N SER A 66 -30.94 17.24 11.42
CA SER A 66 -30.85 17.47 9.98
C SER A 66 -29.44 17.88 9.51
N ASP A 67 -29.12 17.50 8.27
CA ASP A 67 -27.89 17.74 7.47
C ASP A 67 -27.49 19.24 7.31
N SER A 68 -28.21 20.14 7.97
CA SER A 68 -27.99 21.59 7.95
C SER A 68 -27.00 22.11 9.02
N PHE A 69 -26.66 21.32 10.06
CA PHE A 69 -25.70 21.74 11.09
C PHE A 69 -24.23 21.65 10.65
N VAL A 70 -23.94 20.87 9.59
CA VAL A 70 -22.57 20.63 9.08
C VAL A 70 -21.93 21.87 8.44
N LYS A 71 -22.68 22.93 8.13
CA LYS A 71 -22.14 24.11 7.43
C LYS A 71 -21.35 25.08 8.31
N ASN A 72 -21.37 24.98 9.63
CA ASN A 72 -20.79 26.00 10.52
C ASN A 72 -19.62 25.53 11.41
N VAL A 73 -18.94 24.43 11.09
CA VAL A 73 -17.70 24.05 11.79
C VAL A 73 -16.48 24.40 10.93
N THR A 74 -15.88 25.56 11.17
CA THR A 74 -14.63 26.00 10.54
C THR A 74 -13.41 25.33 11.18
N VAL A 75 -13.21 24.03 10.92
CA VAL A 75 -11.91 23.40 11.17
C VAL A 75 -10.94 23.92 10.11
N SER A 76 -9.84 24.56 10.55
CA SER A 76 -8.81 25.06 9.64
C SER A 76 -8.35 23.96 8.66
N PRO A 77 -8.25 24.25 7.35
CA PRO A 77 -7.68 23.35 6.36
C PRO A 77 -6.24 22.89 6.68
N SER A 78 -5.53 23.59 7.57
CA SER A 78 -4.21 23.17 8.07
C SER A 78 -4.31 22.02 9.08
N THR A 79 -5.29 22.05 9.99
CA THR A 79 -5.48 21.03 11.02
C THR A 79 -5.98 19.70 10.44
N ARG A 80 -6.91 19.75 9.48
CA ARG A 80 -7.39 18.55 8.76
C ARG A 80 -6.26 17.85 7.98
N ARG A 81 -5.36 18.64 7.38
CA ARG A 81 -4.18 18.16 6.64
C ARG A 81 -3.11 17.61 7.59
N LYS A 82 -2.93 18.22 8.76
CA LYS A 82 -2.00 17.78 9.81
C LYS A 82 -2.43 16.45 10.43
N LEU A 83 -3.74 16.21 10.57
CA LEU A 83 -4.31 14.98 11.14
C LEU A 83 -4.36 13.81 10.15
N MET A 84 -4.67 14.05 8.86
CA MET A 84 -4.52 13.02 7.81
C MET A 84 -3.06 12.59 7.59
N ASN A 85 -2.10 13.46 7.95
CA ASN A 85 -0.67 13.16 7.95
C ASN A 85 -0.20 12.42 9.21
N SER A 86 -1.06 12.16 10.21
CA SER A 86 -0.66 11.55 11.49
C SER A 86 -1.04 10.07 11.63
N CYS A 87 -1.44 9.41 10.54
CA CYS A 87 -1.71 7.97 10.56
C CYS A 87 -0.42 7.20 10.29
N ASN A 88 0.30 6.83 11.36
CA ASN A 88 1.43 5.93 11.28
C ASN A 88 0.94 4.47 11.15
N PHE A 89 0.92 3.95 9.92
CA PHE A 89 0.51 2.56 9.66
C PHE A 89 1.54 1.52 10.15
N ALA A 90 2.78 1.94 10.41
CA ALA A 90 3.85 1.07 10.90
C ALA A 90 3.78 0.84 12.41
N ARG A 91 3.01 1.66 13.14
CA ARG A 91 2.75 1.52 14.56
C ARG A 91 1.53 0.64 14.81
N GLY A 92 1.69 -0.42 15.61
CA GLY A 92 0.65 -1.42 15.77
C GLY A 92 1.18 -2.76 16.27
N ARG A 93 0.46 -3.83 15.94
CA ARG A 93 0.81 -5.17 16.38
C ARG A 93 0.42 -6.28 15.39
N TRP A 94 1.18 -7.36 15.38
CA TRP A 94 0.80 -8.61 14.75
C TRP A 94 -0.24 -9.33 15.61
N ILE A 95 -1.35 -9.71 14.98
CA ILE A 95 -2.43 -10.47 15.61
C ILE A 95 -2.66 -11.76 14.84
N ALA A 96 -2.97 -12.84 15.57
CA ALA A 96 -3.32 -14.11 14.95
C ALA A 96 -4.60 -13.95 14.11
N GLU A 97 -4.55 -14.42 12.87
CA GLU A 97 -5.66 -14.43 11.92
C GLU A 97 -6.03 -15.88 11.64
N ARG A 98 -7.20 -16.29 12.16
CA ARG A 98 -7.70 -17.67 11.98
C ARG A 98 -8.28 -17.89 10.60
N ARG A 99 -8.59 -16.83 9.85
CA ARG A 99 -9.08 -16.96 8.47
C ARG A 99 -7.95 -17.44 7.57
N ARG A 100 -8.16 -18.62 6.96
CA ARG A 100 -7.27 -19.18 5.94
C ARG A 100 -6.83 -18.09 4.96
N PRO A 101 -5.54 -17.92 4.66
CA PRO A 101 -5.08 -16.94 3.67
C PRO A 101 -5.85 -17.18 2.37
N LEU A 102 -6.22 -16.10 1.67
CA LEU A 102 -7.02 -16.21 0.46
C LEU A 102 -6.33 -17.11 -0.59
N TYR A 103 -5.00 -17.12 -0.57
CA TYR A 103 -4.14 -17.98 -1.35
C TYR A 103 -3.12 -18.57 -0.39
N SER A 104 -3.14 -19.89 -0.22
CA SER A 104 -2.14 -20.60 0.55
C SER A 104 -0.96 -20.96 -0.34
N GLY A 105 0.27 -20.93 0.19
CA GLY A 105 1.44 -21.46 -0.52
C GLY A 105 1.25 -22.91 -1.04
N PHE A 106 0.29 -23.66 -0.49
CA PHE A 106 -0.13 -24.97 -1.01
C PHE A 106 -0.70 -24.97 -2.44
N LYS A 107 -1.44 -23.93 -2.85
CA LYS A 107 -2.01 -23.82 -4.22
C LYS A 107 -1.05 -23.12 -5.17
N CYS A 108 -0.14 -22.32 -4.63
CA CYS A 108 0.80 -21.48 -5.33
C CYS A 108 2.16 -21.71 -4.70
N LYS A 109 2.80 -22.81 -5.10
CA LYS A 109 4.00 -23.33 -4.47
C LYS A 109 5.21 -22.54 -4.94
N LEU A 110 5.39 -21.33 -4.39
CA LEU A 110 6.56 -20.47 -4.66
C LEU A 110 7.80 -20.91 -3.87
N THR A 111 7.63 -21.77 -2.87
CA THR A 111 8.69 -22.29 -2.01
C THR A 111 8.47 -23.78 -1.72
N GLN A 112 9.52 -24.44 -1.22
CA GLN A 112 9.46 -25.84 -0.77
C GLN A 112 9.07 -25.98 0.71
N ARG A 113 8.61 -24.90 1.37
CA ARG A 113 8.23 -24.94 2.79
C ARG A 113 6.99 -25.81 2.99
N THR A 114 6.98 -26.51 4.12
CA THR A 114 5.85 -27.33 4.58
C THR A 114 5.17 -26.77 5.82
N ASP A 115 5.81 -25.81 6.49
CA ASP A 115 5.25 -25.09 7.62
C ASP A 115 4.60 -23.78 7.15
N PHE A 116 3.42 -23.46 7.68
CA PHE A 116 2.60 -22.31 7.24
C PHE A 116 2.16 -21.43 8.42
N SER A 117 2.81 -21.57 9.59
CA SER A 117 2.53 -20.78 10.79
C SER A 117 2.64 -19.28 10.53
N TYR A 118 3.58 -18.87 9.66
CA TYR A 118 3.80 -17.49 9.25
C TYR A 118 2.62 -16.86 8.49
N GLU A 119 1.76 -17.67 7.86
CA GLU A 119 0.57 -17.19 7.14
C GLU A 119 -0.58 -16.82 8.11
N GLY A 120 -0.52 -17.27 9.36
CA GLY A 120 -1.58 -17.13 10.37
C GLY A 120 -1.60 -15.79 11.10
N TYR A 121 -0.95 -14.74 10.60
CA TYR A 121 -0.85 -13.44 11.25
C TYR A 121 -1.16 -12.30 10.30
N ARG A 122 -1.86 -11.27 10.82
CA ARG A 122 -2.08 -10.00 10.13
C ARG A 122 -1.59 -8.82 10.95
N TRP A 123 -1.13 -7.78 10.27
CA TRP A 123 -0.76 -6.53 10.91
C TRP A 123 -2.01 -5.72 11.26
N GLN A 124 -2.07 -5.22 12.50
CA GLN A 124 -3.14 -4.39 13.03
C GLN A 124 -2.53 -3.08 13.53
N PRO A 125 -2.62 -1.99 12.74
CA PRO A 125 -2.24 -0.67 13.22
C PRO A 125 -3.01 -0.28 14.48
N GLU A 126 -2.37 0.48 15.37
CA GLU A 126 -2.92 0.78 16.71
C GLU A 126 -4.25 1.54 16.66
N ASN A 127 -4.44 2.39 15.64
CA ASN A 127 -5.60 3.27 15.52
C ASN A 127 -6.51 2.96 14.33
N TYR A 128 -6.17 1.94 13.53
CA TYR A 128 -6.81 1.68 12.23
C TYR A 128 -6.86 0.18 11.95
N SER A 129 -7.97 -0.29 11.40
CA SER A 129 -8.05 -1.65 10.85
C SER A 129 -7.72 -1.62 9.36
N LEU A 130 -6.72 -2.39 8.95
CA LEU A 130 -6.51 -2.65 7.53
C LEU A 130 -7.57 -3.62 7.04
N GLY A 131 -8.25 -3.26 5.96
CA GLY A 131 -9.14 -4.19 5.26
C GLY A 131 -8.39 -5.44 4.83
N ARG A 132 -9.11 -6.55 4.66
CA ARG A 132 -8.51 -7.81 4.18
C ARG A 132 -8.07 -7.63 2.73
N GLN A 133 -6.78 -7.35 2.51
CA GLN A 133 -6.22 -7.09 1.19
C GLN A 133 -5.72 -8.39 0.54
N GLN A 134 -5.85 -8.47 -0.79
CA GLN A 134 -5.66 -9.66 -1.61
C GLN A 134 -4.24 -9.77 -2.19
N PHE A 135 -3.20 -9.32 -1.49
CA PHE A 135 -1.86 -9.22 -2.10
C PHE A 135 -1.22 -10.57 -2.43
N GLN A 136 -1.40 -11.59 -1.57
CA GLN A 136 -0.94 -12.96 -1.86
C GLN A 136 -1.64 -13.53 -3.11
N SER A 137 -2.91 -13.17 -3.31
CA SER A 137 -3.66 -13.46 -4.53
C SER A 137 -2.99 -12.87 -5.75
N LEU A 138 -2.61 -11.60 -5.67
CA LEU A 138 -2.07 -10.86 -6.80
C LEU A 138 -0.72 -11.41 -7.25
N MET A 139 0.17 -11.73 -6.32
CA MET A 139 1.47 -12.32 -6.66
C MET A 139 1.28 -13.72 -7.24
N CYS A 140 0.45 -14.57 -6.64
CA CYS A 140 0.15 -15.88 -7.22
C CYS A 140 -0.56 -15.81 -8.58
N MET A 141 -1.36 -14.78 -8.84
CA MET A 141 -1.95 -14.54 -10.16
C MET A 141 -0.91 -14.01 -11.16
N ALA A 142 0.06 -13.22 -10.71
CA ALA A 142 1.09 -12.64 -11.57
C ALA A 142 2.27 -13.59 -11.84
N THR A 143 2.55 -14.50 -10.91
CA THR A 143 3.66 -15.48 -10.99
C THR A 143 3.16 -16.92 -11.12
N GLY A 144 1.84 -17.14 -11.16
CA GLY A 144 1.26 -18.44 -11.47
C GLY A 144 1.53 -18.81 -12.92
N ASP A 145 1.55 -20.12 -13.20
CA ASP A 145 1.83 -20.67 -14.52
C ASP A 145 0.92 -20.12 -15.64
N GLU A 146 1.34 -20.38 -16.88
CA GLU A 146 0.70 -19.95 -18.14
C GLU A 146 -0.80 -20.30 -18.28
N ASP A 147 -1.36 -21.13 -17.39
CA ASP A 147 -2.74 -21.61 -17.40
C ASP A 147 -3.73 -20.71 -16.62
N MET A 148 -3.40 -19.45 -16.35
CA MET A 148 -4.31 -18.49 -15.72
C MET A 148 -5.03 -17.65 -16.80
N PRO A 149 -6.22 -18.04 -17.30
CA PRO A 149 -6.89 -17.38 -18.44
C PRO A 149 -7.30 -15.92 -18.15
N GLU A 150 -7.23 -15.48 -16.89
CA GLU A 150 -7.60 -14.14 -16.45
C GLU A 150 -6.45 -13.12 -16.54
N VAL A 151 -5.22 -13.57 -16.82
CA VAL A 151 -4.01 -12.73 -16.83
C VAL A 151 -3.19 -12.98 -18.11
N GLU A 152 -2.86 -11.91 -18.82
CA GLU A 152 -2.02 -11.97 -20.04
C GLU A 152 -0.60 -11.50 -19.74
N ASN A 153 0.41 -12.27 -20.16
CA ASN A 153 1.80 -11.79 -20.19
C ASN A 153 1.98 -10.79 -21.35
N VAL A 154 2.31 -9.54 -21.01
CA VAL A 154 2.50 -8.44 -21.97
C VAL A 154 3.91 -7.83 -21.90
N GLY A 155 4.89 -8.56 -21.36
CA GLY A 155 6.28 -8.08 -21.17
C GLY A 155 6.90 -7.49 -22.44
N TRP A 156 6.61 -8.11 -23.59
CA TRP A 156 7.08 -7.67 -24.89
C TRP A 156 6.63 -6.25 -25.29
N LYS A 157 5.43 -5.80 -24.85
CA LYS A 157 4.95 -4.43 -25.12
C LYS A 157 5.77 -3.35 -24.43
N TYR A 158 6.49 -3.74 -23.37
CA TYR A 158 7.27 -2.84 -22.52
C TYR A 158 8.78 -3.08 -22.66
N GLY A 159 9.21 -3.88 -23.65
CA GLY A 159 10.63 -4.22 -23.83
C GLY A 159 11.20 -5.14 -22.74
N LEU A 160 10.35 -5.79 -21.93
CA LEU A 160 10.75 -6.67 -20.82
C LEU A 160 10.92 -8.12 -21.29
N VAL A 161 11.51 -8.31 -22.47
CA VAL A 161 11.81 -9.64 -23.02
C VAL A 161 13.19 -10.05 -22.56
N LYS A 162 13.37 -11.32 -22.16
CA LYS A 162 14.68 -11.87 -21.82
C LYS A 162 15.64 -11.75 -23.02
N PRO A 163 16.72 -10.96 -22.95
CA PRO A 163 17.67 -10.85 -24.05
C PRO A 163 18.39 -12.17 -24.29
N ARG A 164 18.87 -12.40 -25.53
CA ARG A 164 19.64 -13.60 -25.87
C ARG A 164 20.91 -13.68 -25.00
N GLY A 165 21.11 -14.81 -24.32
CA GLY A 165 22.26 -15.02 -23.43
C GLY A 165 22.12 -14.39 -22.04
N ALA A 166 21.05 -13.64 -21.76
CA ALA A 166 20.78 -13.16 -20.41
C ALA A 166 20.29 -14.32 -19.53
N ILE A 167 20.73 -14.35 -18.27
CA ILE A 167 20.28 -15.37 -17.31
C ILE A 167 18.82 -15.13 -16.90
N ARG A 168 18.40 -13.86 -16.81
CA ARG A 168 17.07 -13.43 -16.36
C ARG A 168 16.56 -12.24 -17.18
N PRO A 169 15.24 -12.02 -17.29
CA PRO A 169 14.70 -10.80 -17.90
C PRO A 169 14.91 -9.58 -16.99
N ASP A 170 14.86 -8.38 -17.57
CA ASP A 170 14.97 -7.08 -16.87
C ASP A 170 13.69 -6.69 -16.12
N GLY A 171 12.68 -7.56 -16.13
CA GLY A 171 11.38 -7.30 -15.52
C GLY A 171 10.30 -8.26 -16.00
N TRP A 172 9.05 -7.96 -15.65
CA TRP A 172 7.86 -8.64 -16.17
C TRP A 172 6.67 -7.68 -16.24
N ALA A 173 5.70 -8.02 -17.09
CA ALA A 173 4.46 -7.27 -17.23
C ALA A 173 3.25 -8.21 -17.39
N CYS A 174 2.24 -8.01 -16.56
CA CYS A 174 1.00 -8.79 -16.58
C CYS A 174 -0.19 -7.85 -16.75
N ARG A 175 -1.12 -8.20 -17.66
CA ARG A 175 -2.35 -7.44 -17.91
C ARG A 175 -3.57 -8.25 -17.46
N PHE A 176 -4.50 -7.56 -16.82
CA PHE A 176 -5.80 -8.07 -16.42
C PHE A 176 -6.86 -7.52 -17.39
N PRO A 177 -7.31 -8.30 -18.40
CA PRO A 177 -8.17 -7.79 -19.47
C PRO A 177 -9.49 -7.22 -18.94
N ASN A 178 -10.08 -7.87 -17.94
CA ASN A 178 -11.38 -7.49 -17.35
C ASN A 178 -11.39 -6.07 -16.76
N THR A 179 -10.27 -5.61 -16.22
CA THR A 179 -10.15 -4.26 -15.63
C THR A 179 -9.30 -3.32 -16.47
N ASN A 180 -8.73 -3.82 -17.57
CA ASN A 180 -7.69 -3.15 -18.35
C ASN A 180 -6.52 -2.63 -17.49
N THR A 181 -6.20 -3.34 -16.41
CA THR A 181 -5.11 -2.98 -15.49
C THR A 181 -3.83 -3.70 -15.94
N THR A 182 -2.69 -3.01 -15.91
CA THR A 182 -1.38 -3.63 -16.17
C THR A 182 -0.49 -3.43 -14.95
N ILE A 183 0.15 -4.52 -14.52
CA ILE A 183 1.14 -4.52 -13.45
C ILE A 183 2.50 -4.72 -14.10
N LEU A 184 3.44 -3.86 -13.73
CA LEU A 184 4.79 -3.82 -14.28
C LEU A 184 5.78 -3.97 -13.14
N TYR A 185 6.79 -4.80 -13.36
CA TYR A 185 7.97 -4.90 -12.53
C TYR A 185 9.20 -4.64 -13.39
N TYR A 186 10.00 -3.66 -13.00
CA TYR A 186 11.32 -3.41 -13.57
C TYR A 186 12.37 -3.80 -12.55
N TRP A 187 13.31 -4.66 -12.94
CA TRP A 187 14.43 -5.04 -12.10
C TRP A 187 15.47 -3.92 -12.12
N SER A 188 15.75 -3.35 -10.94
CA SER A 188 16.86 -2.42 -10.76
C SER A 188 17.40 -2.55 -9.35
N ALA A 189 18.64 -3.02 -9.23
CA ALA A 189 19.29 -3.18 -7.93
C ALA A 189 19.69 -1.84 -7.29
N SER A 190 20.02 -0.83 -8.10
CA SER A 190 20.54 0.47 -7.66
C SER A 190 19.54 1.62 -7.84
N LEU A 191 18.45 1.44 -8.59
CA LEU A 191 17.51 2.50 -9.00
C LEU A 191 18.13 3.63 -9.85
N CYS A 192 19.42 3.55 -10.16
CA CYS A 192 20.17 4.52 -10.95
C CYS A 192 21.09 3.83 -11.96
N GLY A 193 21.47 4.55 -13.00
CA GLY A 193 22.55 4.12 -13.90
C GLY A 193 23.87 4.01 -13.14
N ILE A 194 24.67 3.00 -13.48
CA ILE A 194 25.97 2.77 -12.85
C ILE A 194 27.04 3.35 -13.76
N GLU A 195 27.79 4.32 -13.25
CA GLU A 195 28.94 4.92 -13.95
C GLU A 195 30.26 4.53 -13.25
N PRO A 196 31.37 4.40 -14.01
CA PRO A 196 32.66 4.10 -13.43
C PRO A 196 33.11 5.18 -12.46
N PHE A 197 33.63 4.76 -11.32
CA PHE A 197 34.19 5.65 -10.32
C PHE A 197 35.50 6.28 -10.80
N ASN A 198 35.58 7.61 -10.77
CA ASN A 198 36.83 8.33 -11.01
C ASN A 198 37.49 8.73 -9.69
N VAL A 199 38.62 8.11 -9.32
CA VAL A 199 39.30 8.36 -8.03
C VAL A 199 39.86 9.79 -7.90
N THR A 200 40.11 10.47 -9.02
CA THR A 200 40.70 11.81 -9.02
C THR A 200 39.66 12.92 -8.87
N ASP A 201 38.38 12.63 -9.08
CA ASP A 201 37.30 13.60 -8.88
C ASP A 201 36.87 13.63 -7.39
N PRO A 202 36.94 14.78 -6.70
CA PRO A 202 36.51 14.90 -5.31
C PRO A 202 35.02 14.54 -5.09
N ALA A 203 34.15 14.77 -6.08
CA ALA A 203 32.73 14.50 -5.98
C ALA A 203 32.43 13.00 -5.94
N THR A 204 33.03 12.25 -6.86
CA THR A 204 32.98 10.78 -6.86
C THR A 204 33.68 10.22 -5.63
N LYS A 205 34.85 10.75 -5.22
CA LYS A 205 35.58 10.27 -4.03
C LYS A 205 34.73 10.20 -2.76
N LYS A 206 33.86 11.18 -2.54
CA LYS A 206 32.93 11.20 -1.40
C LYS A 206 31.87 10.08 -1.48
N LEU A 207 31.50 9.67 -2.69
CA LEU A 207 30.55 8.58 -2.97
C LEU A 207 31.22 7.19 -3.02
N ALA A 208 32.54 7.10 -2.83
CA ALA A 208 33.24 5.81 -2.74
C ALA A 208 32.72 4.94 -1.58
N GLU A 209 32.29 5.61 -0.51
CA GLU A 209 31.67 4.95 0.63
C GLU A 209 30.23 4.55 0.29
N ILE A 210 29.91 3.27 0.49
CA ILE A 210 28.60 2.72 0.13
C ILE A 210 27.42 3.42 0.85
N GLY A 211 27.63 3.88 2.08
CA GLY A 211 26.64 4.66 2.83
C GLY A 211 26.32 5.99 2.14
N ASN A 212 27.35 6.71 1.69
CA ASN A 212 27.18 7.98 0.98
C ASN A 212 26.53 7.77 -0.40
N ALA A 213 26.93 6.73 -1.13
CA ALA A 213 26.31 6.36 -2.41
C ALA A 213 24.82 6.01 -2.25
N LYS A 214 24.48 5.22 -1.22
CA LYS A 214 23.09 4.88 -0.88
C LYS A 214 22.29 6.14 -0.57
N ASN A 215 22.79 7.00 0.31
CA ASN A 215 22.11 8.24 0.70
C ASN A 215 21.88 9.13 -0.52
N PHE A 216 22.92 9.38 -1.31
CA PHE A 216 22.81 10.17 -2.53
C PHE A 216 21.75 9.63 -3.48
N THR A 217 21.72 8.30 -3.68
CA THR A 217 20.75 7.63 -4.55
C THR A 217 19.33 7.80 -4.02
N VAL A 218 19.08 7.47 -2.75
CA VAL A 218 17.75 7.55 -2.12
C VAL A 218 17.20 8.97 -2.19
N TYR A 219 17.98 9.99 -1.80
CA TYR A 219 17.55 11.38 -1.87
C TYR A 219 17.32 11.87 -3.31
N SER A 220 18.12 11.40 -4.26
CA SER A 220 17.95 11.78 -5.67
C SER A 220 16.68 11.18 -6.26
N ILE A 221 16.39 9.90 -5.97
CA ILE A 221 15.17 9.22 -6.41
C ILE A 221 13.93 9.80 -5.74
N ALA A 222 13.97 10.10 -4.44
CA ALA A 222 12.86 10.72 -3.73
C ALA A 222 12.50 12.10 -4.34
N ARG A 223 13.51 12.94 -4.59
CA ARG A 223 13.32 14.25 -5.25
C ARG A 223 12.80 14.11 -6.69
N TRP A 224 13.36 13.18 -7.46
CA TRP A 224 12.88 12.91 -8.82
C TRP A 224 11.41 12.49 -8.80
N LEU A 225 11.04 11.53 -7.95
CA LEU A 225 9.68 11.03 -7.86
C LEU A 225 8.70 12.12 -7.39
N ASP A 226 9.10 12.97 -6.45
CA ASP A 226 8.31 14.13 -6.02
C ASP A 226 8.02 15.10 -7.18
N SER A 227 9.01 15.35 -8.03
CA SER A 227 8.84 16.16 -9.25
C SER A 227 7.84 15.51 -10.22
N GLN A 228 7.91 14.18 -10.39
CA GLN A 228 7.00 13.45 -11.26
C GLN A 228 5.56 13.51 -10.75
N ILE A 229 5.35 13.29 -9.44
CA ILE A 229 4.04 13.40 -8.79
C ILE A 229 3.49 14.82 -8.94
N THR A 230 4.34 15.83 -8.78
CA THR A 230 3.93 17.23 -8.92
C THR A 230 3.47 17.56 -10.33
N SER A 231 4.14 17.02 -11.36
CA SER A 231 3.75 17.20 -12.76
C SER A 231 2.56 16.33 -13.20
N ARG A 232 2.21 15.27 -12.45
CA ARG A 232 1.20 14.27 -12.80
C ARG A 232 0.27 14.01 -11.60
N PRO A 233 -0.80 14.81 -11.41
CA PRO A 233 -1.65 14.74 -10.21
C PRO A 233 -2.28 13.35 -9.92
N GLN A 234 -2.49 12.56 -10.97
CA GLN A 234 -3.00 11.19 -10.91
C GLN A 234 -1.95 10.17 -10.44
N LEU A 235 -0.65 10.49 -10.59
CA LEU A 235 0.44 9.63 -10.14
C LEU A 235 0.49 9.61 -8.61
N LYS A 236 0.56 8.42 -8.03
CA LYS A 236 0.83 8.21 -6.60
C LYS A 236 2.15 7.46 -6.51
N GLY A 237 3.14 8.06 -5.84
CA GLY A 237 4.43 7.44 -5.62
C GLY A 237 4.59 6.98 -4.17
N PHE A 238 5.17 5.81 -4.00
CA PHE A 238 5.52 5.23 -2.71
C PHE A 238 7.02 4.90 -2.71
N PHE A 239 7.68 5.06 -1.56
CA PHE A 239 9.05 4.59 -1.35
C PHE A 239 9.03 3.60 -0.19
N GLY A 240 9.39 2.34 -0.47
CA GLY A 240 9.47 1.29 0.55
C GLY A 240 10.76 1.37 1.35
N THR A 241 10.67 1.20 2.67
CA THR A 241 11.85 1.06 3.53
C THR A 241 12.51 -0.31 3.35
N ILE A 242 13.71 -0.48 3.92
CA ILE A 242 14.47 -1.73 3.83
C ILE A 242 13.68 -2.94 4.35
N SER A 243 13.69 -4.03 3.57
CA SER A 243 13.31 -5.35 4.08
C SER A 243 14.45 -5.90 4.96
N PRO A 244 14.21 -6.17 6.24
CA PRO A 244 15.24 -6.64 7.16
C PRO A 244 15.72 -8.05 6.83
N ARG A 245 16.90 -8.37 7.36
CA ARG A 245 17.58 -9.66 7.20
C ARG A 245 17.83 -10.26 8.57
N HIS A 246 17.69 -11.57 8.69
CA HIS A 246 17.82 -12.29 9.97
C HIS A 246 18.82 -13.43 9.88
N PHE A 247 19.91 -13.23 9.12
CA PHE A 247 20.91 -14.27 8.94
C PHE A 247 21.63 -14.58 10.25
N SER A 248 21.77 -15.86 10.54
CA SER A 248 22.66 -16.41 11.55
C SER A 248 23.79 -17.17 10.89
N ASN A 249 24.94 -17.24 11.57
CA ASN A 249 26.13 -17.99 11.13
C ASN A 249 26.72 -17.57 9.77
N GLY A 250 26.56 -16.29 9.41
CA GLY A 250 27.11 -15.71 8.18
C GLY A 250 26.17 -14.69 7.56
N ASP A 251 26.57 -14.17 6.41
CA ASP A 251 25.80 -13.29 5.53
C ASP A 251 25.27 -14.06 4.33
N TRP A 252 24.47 -13.39 3.50
CA TRP A 252 23.89 -13.96 2.27
C TRP A 252 24.91 -14.64 1.34
N ASN A 253 26.16 -14.19 1.33
CA ASN A 253 27.25 -14.72 0.49
C ASN A 253 28.24 -15.62 1.24
N THR A 254 28.12 -15.76 2.56
CA THR A 254 29.02 -16.57 3.40
C THR A 254 28.32 -17.72 4.11
N GLY A 255 27.09 -18.05 3.67
CA GLY A 255 26.33 -19.20 4.18
C GLY A 255 25.32 -18.88 5.27
N GLY A 256 25.08 -17.60 5.56
CA GLY A 256 24.08 -17.13 6.52
C GLY A 256 22.65 -17.54 6.14
N ARG A 257 21.85 -17.93 7.14
CA ARG A 257 20.47 -18.43 6.95
C ARG A 257 19.54 -17.98 8.07
N CYS A 258 18.23 -18.07 7.84
CA CYS A 258 17.22 -17.82 8.86
C CYS A 258 16.22 -18.98 8.87
N ASP A 259 16.49 -19.99 9.69
CA ASP A 259 15.67 -21.21 9.76
C ASP A 259 14.58 -21.14 10.85
N SER A 260 14.19 -19.93 11.25
CA SER A 260 13.15 -19.73 12.26
C SER A 260 11.79 -20.18 11.72
N THR A 261 11.05 -20.93 12.53
CA THR A 261 9.68 -21.39 12.23
C THR A 261 8.68 -20.97 13.31
N ASN A 262 9.18 -20.45 14.43
CA ASN A 262 8.37 -20.04 15.56
C ASN A 262 7.95 -18.58 15.35
N PRO A 263 6.64 -18.29 15.22
CA PRO A 263 6.21 -16.94 14.91
C PRO A 263 6.42 -15.98 16.08
N LEU A 264 6.80 -14.74 15.74
CA LEU A 264 6.86 -13.60 16.67
C LEU A 264 7.85 -13.80 17.84
N THR A 265 8.95 -14.53 17.63
CA THR A 265 10.02 -14.69 18.65
C THR A 265 10.65 -13.36 19.07
N LYS A 266 10.65 -12.39 18.15
CA LYS A 266 11.15 -11.03 18.35
C LYS A 266 10.11 -10.07 18.92
N GLY A 267 8.95 -10.57 19.33
CA GLY A 267 7.80 -9.78 19.78
C GLY A 267 6.80 -9.53 18.66
N ASN A 268 5.73 -8.82 19.01
CA ASN A 268 4.57 -8.65 18.14
C ASN A 268 4.11 -7.20 17.99
N GLU A 269 4.78 -6.23 18.62
CA GLU A 269 4.35 -4.83 18.65
C GLU A 269 5.44 -3.89 18.11
N VAL A 270 5.02 -2.83 17.44
CA VAL A 270 5.85 -1.69 17.05
C VAL A 270 5.20 -0.43 17.62
N GLN A 271 5.93 0.27 18.48
CA GLN A 271 5.44 1.49 19.17
C GLN A 271 6.18 2.76 18.73
N GLN A 272 7.27 2.63 17.97
CA GLN A 272 8.05 3.77 17.49
C GLN A 272 7.24 4.64 16.52
N GLU A 273 7.48 5.95 16.58
CA GLU A 273 6.85 6.92 15.68
C GLU A 273 7.69 7.21 14.44
N GLU A 274 9.02 7.16 14.57
CA GLU A 274 9.93 7.37 13.46
C GLU A 274 10.28 6.04 12.77
N SER A 275 10.66 6.14 11.50
CA SER A 275 11.08 4.99 10.70
C SER A 275 12.37 4.37 11.25
N SER A 276 12.44 3.03 11.31
CA SER A 276 13.71 2.32 11.57
C SER A 276 14.71 2.44 10.42
N ASP A 277 14.28 3.00 9.29
CA ASP A 277 15.13 3.39 8.17
C ASP A 277 15.12 4.92 8.04
N PRO A 278 15.98 5.64 8.79
CA PRO A 278 15.99 7.10 8.80
C PRO A 278 16.41 7.68 7.47
N VAL A 279 17.26 6.97 6.70
CA VAL A 279 17.71 7.44 5.38
C VAL A 279 16.53 7.59 4.42
N ILE A 280 15.68 6.57 4.31
CA ILE A 280 14.49 6.64 3.44
C ILE A 280 13.42 7.53 4.07
N GLY A 281 13.21 7.43 5.38
CA GLY A 281 12.24 8.25 6.12
C GLY A 281 12.48 9.75 5.94
N ASP A 282 13.72 10.20 6.10
CA ASP A 282 14.10 11.60 5.94
C ASP A 282 14.12 12.05 4.47
N ALA A 283 14.48 11.17 3.54
CA ALA A 283 14.51 11.51 2.12
C ALA A 283 13.13 11.82 1.54
N VAL A 284 12.07 11.19 2.05
CA VAL A 284 10.69 11.47 1.61
C VAL A 284 10.01 12.54 2.47
N LYS A 285 10.58 12.90 3.63
CA LYS A 285 10.01 13.89 4.54
C LYS A 285 9.88 15.26 3.85
N GLY A 286 8.67 15.82 3.89
CA GLY A 286 8.36 17.10 3.23
C GLY A 286 8.08 16.98 1.72
N THR A 287 8.17 15.79 1.13
CA THR A 287 7.77 15.52 -0.25
C THR A 287 6.33 15.01 -0.34
N LYS A 288 5.80 14.87 -1.56
CA LYS A 288 4.52 14.19 -1.84
C LYS A 288 4.66 12.67 -1.97
N VAL A 289 5.87 12.14 -1.88
CA VAL A 289 6.15 10.70 -1.90
C VAL A 289 5.66 10.10 -0.60
N LYS A 290 4.90 9.00 -0.69
CA LYS A 290 4.40 8.29 0.49
C LYS A 290 5.43 7.28 0.98
N LEU A 291 5.74 7.32 2.27
CA LEU A 291 6.57 6.28 2.88
C LEU A 291 5.75 5.00 3.03
N LEU A 292 6.28 3.88 2.53
CA LEU A 292 5.82 2.54 2.88
C LEU A 292 6.80 1.97 3.90
N ASP A 293 6.57 2.30 5.17
CA ASP A 293 7.43 1.91 6.28
C ASP A 293 7.08 0.48 6.74
N ILE A 294 7.94 -0.46 6.38
CA ILE A 294 7.76 -1.88 6.62
C ILE A 294 8.89 -2.47 7.46
N THR A 295 9.95 -1.71 7.75
CA THR A 295 11.19 -2.26 8.33
C THR A 295 10.94 -2.84 9.71
N ALA A 296 10.41 -2.03 10.63
CA ALA A 296 10.15 -2.45 12.00
C ALA A 296 9.11 -3.59 12.06
N ILE A 297 8.07 -3.51 11.23
CA ILE A 297 7.01 -4.52 11.16
C ILE A 297 7.58 -5.87 10.70
N SER A 298 8.48 -5.85 9.72
CA SER A 298 9.09 -7.04 9.12
C SER A 298 10.22 -7.61 9.98
N GLU A 299 10.88 -6.79 10.81
CA GLU A 299 11.93 -7.22 11.73
C GLU A 299 11.39 -8.23 12.75
N LEU A 300 10.10 -8.11 13.10
CA LEU A 300 9.39 -9.03 13.99
C LEU A 300 9.05 -10.39 13.36
N ARG A 301 9.30 -10.57 12.06
CA ARG A 301 8.83 -11.71 11.25
C ARG A 301 9.97 -12.54 10.72
N ASP A 302 10.84 -13.01 11.60
CA ASP A 302 11.97 -13.86 11.24
C ASP A 302 11.53 -15.20 10.66
N GLU A 303 10.41 -15.73 11.12
CA GLU A 303 9.85 -16.96 10.59
C GLU A 303 9.28 -16.82 9.17
N GLY A 304 9.11 -15.60 8.66
CA GLY A 304 8.64 -15.31 7.31
C GLY A 304 9.69 -15.49 6.20
N HIS A 305 10.96 -15.73 6.55
CA HIS A 305 12.03 -15.90 5.56
C HIS A 305 11.91 -17.22 4.79
N ILE A 306 12.27 -17.20 3.49
CA ILE A 306 12.26 -18.42 2.66
C ILE A 306 13.38 -19.39 3.09
N SER A 307 14.46 -18.88 3.69
CA SER A 307 15.66 -19.63 4.06
C SER A 307 16.19 -20.52 2.92
N HIS A 308 16.43 -21.80 3.19
CA HIS A 308 16.91 -22.79 2.23
C HIS A 308 15.79 -23.41 1.35
N TYR A 309 14.53 -23.05 1.58
CA TYR A 309 13.37 -23.61 0.87
C TYR A 309 13.09 -22.94 -0.49
N SER A 310 14.07 -22.25 -1.06
CA SER A 310 13.92 -21.68 -2.40
C SER A 310 13.75 -22.80 -3.43
N LEU A 311 12.88 -22.58 -4.42
CA LEU A 311 12.92 -23.36 -5.64
C LEU A 311 14.22 -22.95 -6.35
N LYS A 312 15.13 -23.89 -6.58
CA LYS A 312 16.23 -23.63 -7.52
C LYS A 312 15.58 -23.28 -8.84
N ALA A 313 15.95 -22.14 -9.43
CA ALA A 313 15.59 -21.86 -10.80
C ALA A 313 16.03 -23.07 -11.63
N SER A 314 15.12 -23.68 -12.38
CA SER A 314 15.48 -24.61 -13.43
C SER A 314 16.51 -23.91 -14.32
N GLU A 315 17.57 -24.61 -14.71
CA GLU A 315 18.39 -24.16 -15.83
C GLU A 315 17.43 -23.95 -17.00
N GLY A 316 17.23 -22.69 -17.38
CA GLY A 316 16.33 -22.34 -18.46
C GLY A 316 16.82 -23.04 -19.72
N ILE A 317 15.90 -23.77 -20.36
CA ILE A 317 16.07 -24.32 -21.71
C ILE A 317 16.42 -23.19 -22.68
#